data_AF-A0A7S0EKW3-F1
#
_entry.id   AF-A0A7S0EKW3-F1
#
_cell.length_a   1.000
_cell.length_b   1.000
_cell.length_c   1.000
_cell.angle_alpha   90.00
_cell.angle_beta   90.00
_cell.angle_gamma   90.00
#
_symmetry.space_group_name_H-M   'P 1'
#
loop_
_entity.id
_entity.type
_entity.pdbx_description
1 polymer ?
#
loop_
_entity_poly.entity_id
_entity_poly.type
_entity_poly.pdbx_seq_one_letter_code
_entity_poly.pdbx_strand_id
1 'polypeptide(L)'
;RAGDTLAEGETLEFDSAAYDMLHRMHTDWPCLTFDVVQDGLGQQRTKFPLTSYAVAGTQAERPEQNKIICMKLSDLVRTKHDDDQDGDDDSDDEGADGPHLEHAEVAHQGTVNRLRLMPGASHV
;
A
#
# COMPACT_ATOMS: atom_id res chain seq x y z
N ARG A 1 12.58 14.97 20.50
CA ARG A 1 11.45 15.14 19.56
C ARG A 1 11.75 14.29 18.31
N ALA A 2 10.78 14.03 17.44
CA ALA A 2 11.07 13.31 16.18
C ALA A 2 12.22 14.03 15.43
N GLY A 3 13.36 13.35 15.29
CA GLY A 3 14.60 13.91 14.72
C GLY A 3 15.77 14.14 15.70
N ASP A 4 15.67 13.69 16.96
CA ASP A 4 16.85 13.66 17.84
C ASP A 4 17.88 12.65 17.32
N THR A 5 19.17 12.94 17.47
CA THR A 5 20.26 12.06 17.05
C THR A 5 20.24 10.77 17.86
N LEU A 6 20.14 9.62 17.18
CA LEU A 6 20.22 8.30 17.79
C LEU A 6 21.54 8.16 18.56
N ALA A 7 21.48 7.63 19.77
CA ALA A 7 22.69 7.29 20.53
C ALA A 7 23.46 6.15 19.84
N GLU A 8 24.76 6.03 20.14
CA GLU A 8 25.58 4.96 19.59
C GLU A 8 25.05 3.58 20.05
N GLY A 9 24.51 2.79 19.10
CA GLY A 9 23.88 1.49 19.37
C GLY A 9 22.35 1.49 19.41
N GLU A 10 21.71 2.65 19.27
CA GLU A 10 20.25 2.76 19.19
C GLU A 10 19.76 2.50 17.75
N THR A 11 18.72 1.68 17.59
CA THR A 11 18.09 1.40 16.30
C THR A 11 16.62 1.78 16.35
N LEU A 12 16.10 2.36 15.26
CA LEU A 12 14.68 2.66 15.15
C LEU A 12 13.94 1.36 14.83
N GLU A 13 13.17 0.88 15.80
CA GLU A 13 12.30 -0.27 15.63
C GLU A 13 10.87 0.19 15.33
N PHE A 14 10.18 -0.62 14.54
CA PHE A 14 8.78 -0.39 14.22
C PHE A 14 7.91 -0.80 15.42
N ASP A 15 7.06 0.11 15.89
CA ASP A 15 6.03 -0.21 16.87
C ASP A 15 4.79 -0.74 16.15
N SER A 16 4.55 -2.05 16.28
CA SER A 16 3.40 -2.75 15.68
C SER A 16 2.05 -2.28 16.23
N ALA A 17 2.02 -1.61 17.39
CA ALA A 17 0.81 -1.04 17.97
C ALA A 17 0.41 0.31 17.35
N ALA A 18 1.30 0.94 16.56
CA ALA A 18 1.06 2.27 15.99
C ALA A 18 0.06 2.28 14.83
N TYR A 19 -0.15 1.15 14.16
CA TYR A 19 -1.02 1.03 12.99
C TYR A 19 -1.98 -0.15 13.16
N ASP A 20 -3.24 0.01 12.73
CA ASP A 20 -4.19 -1.13 12.71
C ASP A 20 -3.81 -2.17 11.64
N MET A 21 -3.16 -1.74 10.55
CA MET A 21 -2.58 -2.64 9.55
C MET A 21 -1.33 -2.00 8.91
N LEU A 22 -0.32 -2.81 8.63
CA LEU A 22 0.86 -2.42 7.86
C LEU A 22 1.23 -3.54 6.89
N HIS A 23 0.96 -3.29 5.60
CA HIS A 23 1.32 -4.21 4.51
C HIS A 23 2.43 -3.60 3.66
N ARG A 24 3.47 -4.38 3.37
CA ARG A 24 4.59 -3.97 2.52
C ARG A 24 4.45 -4.60 1.14
N MET A 25 4.63 -3.78 0.11
CA MET A 25 4.65 -4.25 -1.28
C MET A 25 5.90 -3.72 -1.99
N HIS A 26 6.38 -4.47 -2.97
CA HIS A 26 7.53 -4.11 -3.78
C HIS A 26 7.09 -3.85 -5.22
N THR A 27 7.70 -2.84 -5.83
CA THR A 27 7.54 -2.49 -7.25
C THR A 27 8.89 -2.59 -7.94
N ASP A 28 8.91 -2.88 -9.24
CA ASP A 28 10.16 -3.03 -10.00
C ASP A 28 11.01 -1.76 -10.03
N TRP A 29 10.34 -0.60 -10.05
CA TRP A 29 10.96 0.71 -10.13
C TRP A 29 10.35 1.64 -9.09
N PRO A 30 11.12 2.58 -8.54
CA PRO A 30 10.62 3.55 -7.60
C PRO A 30 9.45 4.34 -8.21
N CYS A 31 8.42 4.56 -7.41
CA CYS A 31 7.26 5.35 -7.81
C CYS A 31 7.32 6.72 -7.13
N LEU A 32 7.49 7.80 -7.91
CA LEU A 32 7.50 9.16 -7.38
C LEU A 32 6.11 9.72 -7.10
N THR A 33 5.09 9.03 -7.60
CA THR A 33 3.70 9.44 -7.49
C THR A 33 2.83 8.21 -7.34
N PHE A 34 1.83 8.32 -6.47
CA PHE A 34 0.73 7.38 -6.39
C PHE A 34 -0.56 8.14 -6.05
N ASP A 35 -1.69 7.52 -6.36
CA ASP A 35 -3.01 8.02 -6.00
C ASP A 35 -3.92 6.84 -5.62
N VAL A 36 -4.88 7.07 -4.73
CA VAL A 36 -5.81 6.02 -4.27
C VAL A 36 -7.09 6.09 -5.10
N VAL A 37 -7.44 4.98 -5.73
CA VAL A 37 -8.64 4.87 -6.56
C VAL A 37 -9.84 4.65 -5.67
N GLN A 38 -10.88 5.47 -5.85
CA GLN A 38 -12.16 5.27 -5.18
C GLN A 38 -12.85 4.02 -5.73
N ASP A 39 -13.16 3.09 -4.84
CA ASP A 39 -13.89 1.87 -5.17
C ASP A 39 -15.41 2.02 -4.99
N GLY A 40 -16.16 1.00 -5.45
CA GLY A 40 -17.61 0.88 -5.26
C GLY A 40 -18.00 -0.15 -4.19
N LEU A 41 -17.11 -0.52 -3.27
CA LEU A 41 -17.30 -1.61 -2.29
C LEU A 41 -18.05 -1.17 -1.02
N GLY A 42 -18.55 0.07 -0.99
CA GLY A 42 -19.32 0.64 0.11
C GLY A 42 -18.61 1.78 0.82
N GLN A 43 -19.38 2.60 1.54
CA GLN A 43 -18.85 3.74 2.28
C GLN A 43 -18.45 3.34 3.71
N GLN A 44 -17.44 4.02 4.27
CA GLN A 44 -16.99 3.83 5.66
C GLN A 44 -16.68 2.37 6.02
N ARG A 45 -15.94 1.68 5.16
CA ARG A 45 -15.49 0.31 5.42
C ARG A 45 -14.51 0.30 6.60
N THR A 46 -14.89 -0.32 7.70
CA THR A 46 -14.08 -0.47 8.93
C THR A 46 -13.83 -1.91 9.32
N LYS A 47 -14.45 -2.87 8.61
CA LYS A 47 -14.31 -4.30 8.87
C LYS A 47 -13.26 -4.91 7.95
N PHE A 48 -12.37 -5.68 8.54
CA PHE A 48 -11.38 -6.49 7.84
C PHE A 48 -12.04 -7.76 7.25
N PRO A 49 -11.45 -8.36 6.19
CA PRO A 49 -10.33 -7.84 5.40
C PRO A 49 -10.71 -6.64 4.53
N LEU A 50 -9.76 -5.72 4.36
CA LEU A 50 -9.93 -4.54 3.52
C LEU A 50 -9.42 -4.82 2.09
N THR A 51 -9.89 -4.00 1.16
CA THR A 51 -9.46 -3.99 -0.24
C THR A 51 -9.21 -2.56 -0.62
N SER A 52 -8.07 -2.28 -1.23
CA SER A 52 -7.68 -0.95 -1.69
C SER A 52 -7.26 -1.01 -3.15
N TYR A 53 -7.52 0.07 -3.87
CA TYR A 53 -7.10 0.24 -5.26
C TYR A 53 -6.20 1.46 -5.33
N ALA A 54 -5.09 1.33 -6.03
CA ALA A 54 -4.12 2.41 -6.17
C ALA A 54 -3.56 2.46 -7.57
N VAL A 55 -3.07 3.63 -7.96
CA VAL A 55 -2.30 3.82 -9.19
C VAL A 55 -0.97 4.44 -8.84
N ALA A 56 0.08 4.02 -9.52
CA ALA A 56 1.42 4.56 -9.31
C ALA A 56 2.14 4.76 -10.64
N GLY A 57 3.07 5.72 -10.67
CA GLY A 57 3.88 6.02 -11.84
C GLY A 57 5.36 5.79 -11.54
N THR A 58 6.05 5.03 -12.38
CA THR A 58 7.45 4.65 -12.15
C THR A 58 8.46 5.71 -12.58
N GLN A 59 9.67 5.59 -12.05
CA GLN A 59 10.89 6.21 -12.52
C GLN A 59 11.95 5.12 -12.81
N ALA A 60 11.99 4.66 -14.05
CA ALA A 60 13.03 3.77 -14.57
C ALA A 60 14.20 4.56 -15.16
N GLU A 61 15.36 3.91 -15.31
CA GLU A 61 16.55 4.52 -15.90
C GLU A 61 16.35 4.94 -17.36
N ARG A 62 15.62 4.11 -18.13
CA ARG A 62 15.35 4.37 -19.54
C ARG A 62 13.90 4.81 -19.74
N PRO A 63 13.64 5.83 -20.59
CA PRO A 63 12.30 6.35 -20.82
C PRO A 63 11.26 5.29 -21.18
N GLU A 64 11.61 4.32 -22.03
CA GLU A 64 10.72 3.27 -22.53
C GLU A 64 10.35 2.19 -21.51
N GLN A 65 11.05 2.14 -20.37
CA GLN A 65 10.80 1.17 -19.31
C GLN A 65 9.81 1.68 -18.27
N ASN A 66 9.37 2.93 -18.39
CA ASN A 66 8.41 3.50 -17.46
C ASN A 66 7.01 2.98 -17.73
N LYS A 67 6.25 2.85 -16.65
CA LYS A 67 4.89 2.35 -16.65
C LYS A 67 4.04 3.08 -15.63
N ILE A 68 2.75 3.14 -15.94
CA ILE A 68 1.69 3.41 -14.98
C ILE A 68 1.19 2.06 -14.50
N ILE A 69 1.18 1.84 -13.19
CA ILE A 69 0.78 0.60 -12.55
C ILE A 69 -0.57 0.84 -11.86
N CYS A 70 -1.59 0.09 -12.25
CA CYS A 70 -2.87 0.02 -11.55
C CYS A 70 -2.85 -1.21 -10.65
N MET A 71 -3.11 -1.04 -9.36
CA MET A 71 -2.98 -2.08 -8.34
C MET A 71 -4.31 -2.28 -7.61
N LYS A 72 -4.63 -3.54 -7.33
CA LYS A 72 -5.67 -3.97 -6.40
C LYS A 72 -4.98 -4.76 -5.29
N LEU A 73 -5.12 -4.26 -4.08
CA LEU A 73 -4.69 -4.93 -2.87
C LEU A 73 -5.92 -5.52 -2.19
N SER A 74 -6.02 -6.83 -2.09
CA SER A 74 -7.09 -7.54 -1.38
C SER A 74 -6.55 -8.27 -0.16
N ASP A 75 -7.48 -8.73 0.67
CA ASP A 75 -7.18 -9.58 1.83
C ASP A 75 -6.25 -8.88 2.83
N LEU A 76 -6.41 -7.55 2.93
CA LEU A 76 -5.66 -6.72 3.87
C LEU A 76 -6.27 -6.92 5.25
N VAL A 77 -5.70 -7.83 6.03
CA VAL A 77 -6.08 -8.11 7.41
C VAL A 77 -5.45 -7.11 8.38
N ARG A 78 -5.96 -7.11 9.62
CA ARG A 78 -5.36 -6.38 10.74
C ARG A 78 -3.99 -7.00 11.04
N THR A 79 -2.98 -6.16 11.29
CA THR A 79 -1.62 -6.63 11.62
C THR A 79 -1.10 -5.99 12.91
N LYS A 80 -2.02 -5.48 13.73
CA LYS A 80 -1.70 -4.77 14.96
C LYS A 80 -1.39 -5.80 16.03
N HIS A 81 -0.22 -5.69 16.66
CA HIS A 81 0.29 -6.66 17.64
C HIS A 81 0.76 -8.00 17.06
N ASP A 82 0.91 -8.14 15.73
CA ASP A 82 1.42 -9.38 15.12
C ASP A 82 2.84 -9.75 15.58
N ASP A 83 3.63 -8.77 16.00
CA ASP A 83 5.00 -8.95 16.50
C ASP A 83 5.06 -9.14 18.04
N ASP A 84 3.94 -8.95 18.76
CA ASP A 84 3.87 -9.11 20.23
C ASP A 84 3.59 -10.60 20.56
N GLN A 85 4.61 -11.33 21.03
CA GLN A 85 4.50 -12.74 21.45
C GLN A 85 3.50 -13.02 22.59
N ASP A 86 2.91 -11.96 23.19
CA ASP A 86 1.97 -12.03 24.33
C ASP A 86 0.55 -11.54 23.97
N GLY A 87 0.20 -11.46 22.68
CA GLY A 87 -1.15 -11.10 22.22
C GLY A 87 -2.14 -12.27 22.37
N ASP A 88 -3.17 -12.08 23.20
CA ASP A 88 -4.33 -12.97 23.32
C ASP A 88 -4.94 -13.19 21.92
N ASP A 89 -4.81 -14.41 21.41
CA ASP A 89 -5.25 -14.82 20.08
C ASP A 89 -6.77 -14.99 20.03
N ASP A 90 -7.47 -13.86 19.92
CA ASP A 90 -8.89 -13.81 19.56
C ASP A 90 -9.05 -13.62 18.03
N SER A 91 -8.15 -14.24 17.25
CA SER A 91 -8.17 -14.20 15.78
C SER A 91 -9.07 -15.31 15.24
N ASP A 92 -10.38 -15.11 15.36
CA ASP A 92 -11.44 -15.92 14.74
C ASP A 92 -11.49 -15.74 13.19
N ASP A 93 -10.33 -15.67 12.51
CA ASP A 93 -10.20 -15.49 11.05
C ASP A 93 -9.30 -16.59 10.43
N GLU A 94 -9.70 -17.85 10.64
CA GLU A 94 -9.11 -19.06 10.04
C GLU A 94 -9.32 -19.16 8.49
N GLY A 95 -9.40 -18.03 7.77
CA GLY A 95 -9.81 -18.02 6.36
C GLY A 95 -9.11 -17.01 5.44
N ALA A 96 -8.34 -16.05 5.96
CA ALA A 96 -7.68 -15.06 5.12
C ALA A 96 -6.31 -15.56 4.64
N ASP A 97 -6.26 -16.08 3.41
CA ASP A 97 -5.02 -16.15 2.62
C ASP A 97 -4.41 -14.73 2.64
N GLY A 98 -3.14 -14.57 3.01
CA GLY A 98 -2.52 -13.26 3.31
C GLY A 98 -2.65 -12.21 2.20
N PRO A 99 -2.13 -10.98 2.40
CA PRO A 99 -2.38 -9.86 1.51
C PRO A 99 -2.04 -10.18 0.05
N HIS A 100 -2.99 -9.94 -0.85
CA HIS A 100 -2.85 -10.26 -2.28
C HIS A 100 -2.75 -8.99 -3.13
N LEU A 101 -1.79 -8.96 -4.07
CA LEU A 101 -1.56 -7.85 -4.98
C LEU A 101 -1.79 -8.30 -6.43
N GLU A 102 -2.87 -7.80 -7.03
CA GLU A 102 -3.10 -7.86 -8.47
C GLU A 102 -2.70 -6.53 -9.10
N HIS A 103 -2.12 -6.53 -10.29
CA HIS A 103 -1.80 -5.30 -10.99
C HIS A 103 -1.91 -5.41 -12.51
N ALA A 104 -2.11 -4.26 -13.14
CA ALA A 104 -2.06 -4.07 -14.59
C ALA A 104 -1.14 -2.89 -14.91
N GLU A 105 -0.48 -2.96 -16.06
CA GLU A 105 0.55 -2.00 -16.44
C GLU A 105 0.23 -1.34 -17.78
N VAL A 106 0.50 -0.05 -17.87
CA VAL A 106 0.41 0.73 -19.10
C VAL A 106 1.76 1.36 -19.36
N ALA A 107 2.38 1.03 -20.51
CA ALA A 107 3.65 1.62 -20.90
C ALA A 107 3.54 3.15 -21.02
N HIS A 108 4.55 3.85 -20.52
CA HIS A 108 4.62 5.31 -20.56
C HIS A 108 6.02 5.76 -20.98
N GLN A 109 6.12 6.70 -21.92
CA GLN A 109 7.42 7.18 -22.38
C GLN A 109 7.92 8.30 -21.46
N GLY A 110 8.94 7.99 -20.66
CA GLY A 110 9.56 8.93 -19.71
C GLY A 110 9.06 8.75 -18.29
N THR A 111 9.67 9.46 -17.34
CA THR A 111 9.34 9.36 -15.92
C THR A 111 7.96 9.94 -15.61
N VAL A 112 7.18 9.21 -14.80
CA VAL A 112 5.87 9.70 -14.33
C VAL A 112 6.06 10.46 -13.02
N ASN A 113 6.33 11.77 -13.11
CA ASN A 113 6.56 12.62 -11.93
C ASN A 113 5.30 12.93 -11.13
N ARG A 114 4.15 13.03 -11.80
CA ARG A 114 2.86 13.35 -11.18
C ARG A 114 1.74 12.62 -11.90
N LEU A 115 1.00 11.83 -11.15
CA LEU A 115 -0.21 11.16 -11.59
C LEU A 115 -1.35 11.65 -10.70
N ARG A 116 -2.49 11.95 -11.31
CA ARG A 116 -3.70 12.35 -10.59
C ARG A 116 -4.90 11.68 -11.24
N LEU A 117 -5.69 11.00 -10.43
CA LEU A 117 -6.96 10.44 -10.87
C LEU A 117 -7.96 11.56 -11.12
N MET A 118 -8.81 11.36 -12.12
CA MET A 118 -9.91 12.28 -12.38
C MET A 118 -11.00 12.06 -11.32
N PRO A 119 -11.40 13.08 -10.54
CA PRO A 119 -12.48 12.94 -9.57
C PRO A 119 -13.83 12.91 -10.33
N GLY A 120 -14.31 11.72 -10.68
CA GLY A 120 -15.62 11.50 -11.27
C GLY A 120 -15.67 10.37 -12.29
N ALA A 121 -16.88 9.86 -12.56
CA ALA A 121 -17.11 8.98 -13.69
C ALA A 121 -16.82 9.74 -15.00
N SER A 122 -16.07 9.12 -15.91
CA SER A 122 -15.92 9.63 -17.27
C SER A 122 -17.30 9.72 -17.91
N HIS A 123 -17.69 10.89 -18.42
CA HIS A 123 -18.83 10.99 -19.32
C HIS A 123 -18.49 10.23 -20.60
N VAL A 124 -18.93 8.98 -20.67
CA VAL A 124 -18.97 8.16 -21.89
C VAL A 124 -20.34 7.51 -21.94
#